data_AF-A0A7Z0JC97-F1
#
_entry.id   AF-A0A7Z0JC97-F1
#
_cell.length_a   1.000
_cell.length_b   1.000
_cell.length_c   1.000
_cell.angle_alpha   90.00
_cell.angle_beta   90.00
_cell.angle_gamma   90.00
#
_symmetry.space_group_name_H-M   'P 1'
#
loop_
_entity.id
_entity.type
_entity.pdbx_description
1 polymer ?
#
loop_
_entity_poly.entity_id
_entity_poly.type
_entity_poly.pdbx_seq_one_letter_code
_entity_poly.pdbx_strand_id
1 'polypeptide(L)'
;MSADATRPGFPAAFPAVAVLASLPTKPFFLRTDPPEHDEQRRKVIPGFTVRRVRAMRPAIQRIADERIDAVLAGDAPTDLVRALALPVPSLVICRLLGVPYENHAFFEERARVPLAAGSGPTQIRRAFDDLHVYLGDLVARKEADPDDGLISGLVTRHLADGGMTREDVITTSMMLHLAGHGTTAHMIALSTVALLENPGRLAALRADPGLLPGAVEELLRYLNIADRVPARSASGRTWRGWSWRSSSARCSGAFPGCGCPSRRTSSPVCPRWACTACTNSPSRGRRS
;
A
#
# COMPACT_ATOMS: atom_id res chain seq x y z
N MET A 1 -19.73 3.07 8.08
CA MET A 1 -18.79 3.86 7.26
C MET A 1 -18.72 3.19 5.90
N SER A 2 -18.25 3.87 4.87
CA SER A 2 -18.11 3.32 3.53
C SER A 2 -16.73 3.61 2.96
N ALA A 3 -16.14 2.61 2.33
CA ALA A 3 -14.88 2.71 1.59
C ALA A 3 -15.09 3.04 0.09
N ASP A 4 -16.33 3.04 -0.39
CA ASP A 4 -16.71 3.28 -1.77
C ASP A 4 -16.45 4.73 -2.19
N ALA A 5 -15.41 4.89 -3.01
CA ALA A 5 -14.92 6.16 -3.50
C ALA A 5 -15.80 6.79 -4.59
N THR A 6 -16.75 6.04 -5.17
CA THR A 6 -17.69 6.54 -6.18
C THR A 6 -18.85 7.31 -5.55
N ARG A 7 -19.06 7.16 -4.23
CA ARG A 7 -20.18 7.79 -3.53
C ARG A 7 -20.04 9.32 -3.50
N PRO A 8 -21.15 10.06 -3.72
CA PRO A 8 -21.15 11.51 -3.59
C PRO A 8 -20.60 11.97 -2.22
N GLY A 9 -19.64 12.89 -2.27
CA GLY A 9 -19.00 13.46 -1.09
C GLY A 9 -17.91 12.58 -0.45
N PHE A 10 -17.45 11.53 -1.11
CA PHE A 10 -16.28 10.79 -0.65
C PHE A 10 -15.03 11.69 -0.62
N PRO A 11 -14.25 11.70 0.48
CA PRO A 11 -13.05 12.52 0.57
C PRO A 11 -11.92 11.89 -0.25
N ALA A 12 -11.76 12.31 -1.51
CA ALA A 12 -10.60 11.96 -2.33
C ALA A 12 -9.36 12.69 -1.80
N ALA A 13 -8.69 12.09 -0.80
CA ALA A 13 -7.54 12.69 -0.13
C ALA A 13 -6.32 12.90 -1.05
N PHE A 14 -6.28 12.19 -2.19
CA PHE A 14 -5.19 12.26 -3.17
C PHE A 14 -5.75 12.14 -4.61
N PRO A 15 -5.11 12.78 -5.62
CA PRO A 15 -5.57 12.74 -7.01
C PRO A 15 -5.75 11.32 -7.57
N ALA A 16 -4.84 10.41 -7.23
CA ALA A 16 -4.91 9.01 -7.65
C ALA A 16 -6.23 8.33 -7.22
N VAL A 17 -6.75 8.63 -6.02
CA VAL A 17 -8.01 8.07 -5.54
C VAL A 17 -9.19 8.52 -6.41
N ALA A 18 -9.22 9.81 -6.78
CA ALA A 18 -10.27 10.34 -7.65
C ALA A 18 -10.19 9.75 -9.07
N VAL A 19 -8.98 9.63 -9.63
CA VAL A 19 -8.77 9.02 -10.94
C VAL A 19 -9.25 7.57 -10.93
N LEU A 20 -8.77 6.76 -9.99
CA LEU A 20 -9.14 5.34 -9.87
C LEU A 20 -10.66 5.15 -9.71
N ALA A 21 -11.32 6.00 -8.93
CA ALA A 21 -12.78 5.96 -8.75
C ALA A 21 -13.57 6.35 -10.02
N SER A 22 -12.94 7.02 -10.98
CA SER A 22 -13.55 7.45 -12.25
C SER A 22 -13.26 6.53 -13.43
N LEU A 23 -12.54 5.42 -13.21
CA LEU A 23 -12.22 4.47 -14.27
C LEU A 23 -13.45 3.59 -14.57
N PRO A 24 -13.71 3.23 -15.85
CA PRO A 24 -14.80 2.36 -16.23
C PRO A 24 -14.45 0.87 -15.99
N THR A 25 -13.92 0.55 -14.80
CA THR A 25 -13.51 -0.80 -14.39
C THR A 25 -14.17 -1.16 -13.07
N LYS A 26 -14.14 -2.45 -12.69
CA LYS A 26 -14.64 -2.82 -11.36
C LYS A 26 -13.77 -2.16 -10.28
N PRO A 27 -14.38 -1.67 -9.18
CA PRO A 27 -13.59 -1.08 -8.10
C PRO A 27 -12.71 -2.15 -7.46
N PHE A 28 -11.52 -1.73 -7.02
CA PHE A 28 -10.72 -2.58 -6.14
C PHE A 28 -11.53 -2.96 -4.91
N PHE A 29 -11.45 -4.22 -4.47
CA PHE A 29 -12.25 -4.67 -3.33
C PHE A 29 -11.90 -3.91 -2.03
N LEU A 30 -10.70 -3.33 -1.91
CA LEU A 30 -10.34 -2.36 -0.84
C LEU A 30 -11.31 -1.15 -0.76
N ARG A 31 -11.99 -0.83 -1.86
CA ARG A 31 -12.99 0.25 -2.01
C ARG A 31 -14.42 -0.28 -2.05
N THR A 32 -14.64 -1.52 -1.63
CA THR A 32 -15.98 -2.09 -1.45
C THR A 32 -16.28 -2.25 0.03
N ASP A 33 -17.56 -2.25 0.40
CA ASP A 33 -18.02 -2.52 1.76
C ASP A 33 -18.37 -4.03 1.89
N PRO A 34 -18.55 -4.57 3.11
CA PRO A 34 -19.16 -5.88 3.28
C PRO A 34 -20.59 -5.93 2.71
N PRO A 35 -21.04 -7.08 2.15
CA PRO A 35 -20.33 -8.38 2.12
C PRO A 35 -19.32 -8.56 0.99
N GLU A 36 -19.36 -7.74 -0.06
CA GLU A 36 -18.55 -7.93 -1.28
C GLU A 36 -17.05 -7.92 -0.99
N HIS A 37 -16.61 -7.01 -0.11
CA HIS A 37 -15.22 -6.96 0.37
C HIS A 37 -14.79 -8.30 0.98
N ASP A 38 -15.62 -8.89 1.84
CA ASP A 38 -15.26 -10.08 2.62
C ASP A 38 -15.17 -11.31 1.73
N GLU A 39 -16.04 -11.39 0.72
CA GLU A 39 -16.02 -12.45 -0.28
C GLU A 39 -14.76 -12.42 -1.15
N GLN A 40 -14.41 -11.25 -1.68
CA GLN A 40 -13.19 -11.10 -2.49
C GLN A 40 -11.93 -11.32 -1.64
N ARG A 41 -11.90 -10.76 -0.42
CA ARG A 41 -10.78 -10.95 0.50
C ARG A 41 -10.56 -12.43 0.83
N ARG A 42 -11.63 -13.21 1.03
CA ARG A 42 -11.55 -14.65 1.33
C ARG A 42 -10.85 -15.44 0.21
N LYS A 43 -11.05 -15.05 -1.04
CA LYS A 43 -10.43 -15.69 -2.22
C LYS A 43 -8.93 -15.39 -2.33
N VAL A 44 -8.50 -14.20 -1.87
CA VAL A 44 -7.11 -13.74 -1.96
C VAL A 44 -6.23 -14.21 -0.80
N ILE A 45 -6.77 -14.29 0.43
CA ILE A 45 -6.02 -14.66 1.65
C ILE A 45 -5.17 -15.94 1.51
N PRO A 46 -5.62 -17.03 0.86
CA PRO A 46 -4.82 -18.23 0.69
C PRO A 46 -3.48 -18.00 -0.03
N GLY A 47 -3.37 -16.94 -0.84
CA GLY A 47 -2.13 -16.50 -1.46
C GLY A 47 -1.11 -15.89 -0.49
N PHE A 48 -1.54 -15.47 0.69
CA PHE A 48 -0.74 -14.73 1.70
C PHE A 48 -0.58 -15.49 3.02
N THR A 49 -0.66 -16.83 3.01
CA THR A 49 -0.44 -17.62 4.22
C THR A 49 0.98 -17.47 4.76
N VAL A 50 1.16 -17.61 6.07
CA VAL A 50 2.49 -17.58 6.73
C VAL A 50 3.48 -18.53 6.04
N ARG A 51 3.02 -19.72 5.65
CA ARG A 51 3.83 -20.69 4.92
C ARG A 51 4.30 -20.16 3.57
N ARG A 52 3.42 -19.56 2.75
CA ARG A 52 3.80 -19.00 1.44
C ARG A 52 4.75 -17.81 1.61
N VAL A 53 4.47 -16.91 2.55
CA VAL A 53 5.35 -15.76 2.84
C VAL A 53 6.73 -16.22 3.31
N ARG A 54 6.81 -17.22 4.20
CA ARG A 54 8.10 -17.80 4.63
C ARG A 54 8.86 -18.46 3.48
N ALA A 55 8.17 -19.14 2.58
CA ALA A 55 8.78 -19.76 1.39
C ALA A 55 9.37 -18.71 0.42
N MET A 56 8.91 -17.45 0.47
CA MET A 56 9.49 -16.37 -0.33
C MET A 56 10.81 -15.83 0.23
N ARG A 57 11.16 -16.13 1.49
CA ARG A 57 12.35 -15.56 2.16
C ARG A 57 13.64 -15.69 1.34
N PRO A 58 13.99 -16.85 0.75
CA PRO A 58 15.21 -16.97 -0.05
C PRO A 58 15.21 -16.09 -1.30
N ALA A 59 14.04 -15.90 -1.93
CA ALA A 59 13.92 -15.05 -3.11
C ALA A 59 13.99 -13.57 -2.74
N ILE A 60 13.34 -13.16 -1.64
CA ILE A 60 13.40 -11.78 -1.13
C ILE A 60 14.84 -11.42 -0.74
N GLN A 61 15.56 -12.32 -0.06
CA GLN A 61 16.96 -12.14 0.29
C GLN A 61 17.81 -11.88 -0.95
N ARG A 62 17.69 -12.75 -1.96
CA ARG A 62 18.42 -12.61 -3.22
C ARG A 62 18.12 -11.29 -3.93
N ILE A 63 16.85 -10.90 -4.02
CA ILE A 63 16.45 -9.61 -4.61
C ILE A 63 17.08 -8.45 -3.86
N ALA A 64 17.09 -8.48 -2.53
CA ALA A 64 17.70 -7.44 -1.72
C ALA A 64 19.23 -7.40 -1.93
N ASP A 65 19.90 -8.55 -1.88
CA ASP A 65 21.34 -8.66 -2.08
C ASP A 65 21.75 -8.14 -3.47
N GLU A 66 21.10 -8.61 -4.54
CA GLU A 66 21.41 -8.17 -5.92
C GLU A 66 21.17 -6.67 -6.13
N ARG A 67 20.25 -6.03 -5.40
CA ARG A 67 20.04 -4.58 -5.47
C ARG A 67 21.04 -3.82 -4.61
N ILE A 68 21.42 -4.34 -3.46
CA ILE A 68 22.48 -3.78 -2.62
C ILE A 68 23.83 -3.86 -3.36
N ASP A 69 24.17 -4.99 -3.95
CA ASP A 69 25.40 -5.18 -4.73
C ASP A 69 25.46 -4.21 -5.91
N ALA A 70 24.35 -4.00 -6.63
CA ALA A 70 24.27 -3.03 -7.72
C ALA A 70 24.48 -1.59 -7.23
N VAL A 71 23.96 -1.24 -6.05
CA VAL A 71 24.21 0.06 -5.41
C VAL A 71 25.69 0.23 -5.05
N LEU A 72 26.32 -0.81 -4.50
CA LEU A 72 27.72 -0.78 -4.06
C LEU A 72 28.71 -0.77 -5.23
N ALA A 73 28.35 -1.36 -6.37
CA ALA A 73 29.16 -1.36 -7.59
C ALA A 73 29.05 -0.06 -8.41
N GLY A 74 28.03 0.76 -8.15
CA GLY A 74 27.81 2.03 -8.85
C GLY A 74 28.56 3.22 -8.24
N ASP A 75 28.34 4.40 -8.82
CA ASP A 75 28.95 5.64 -8.33
C ASP A 75 28.30 6.14 -7.03
N ALA A 76 29.12 6.75 -6.17
CA ALA A 76 28.67 7.49 -5.01
C ALA A 76 28.77 9.01 -5.26
N PRO A 77 27.78 9.83 -4.86
CA PRO A 77 26.53 9.46 -4.18
C PRO A 77 25.49 8.83 -5.11
N THR A 78 24.61 8.00 -4.55
CA THR A 78 23.53 7.32 -5.28
C THR A 78 22.15 7.64 -4.69
N ASP A 79 21.12 7.59 -5.53
CA ASP A 79 19.72 7.72 -5.12
C ASP A 79 19.19 6.35 -4.64
N LEU A 80 19.21 6.15 -3.32
CA LEU A 80 18.72 4.92 -2.68
C LEU A 80 17.25 4.60 -3.02
N VAL A 81 16.42 5.62 -3.24
CA VAL A 81 15.00 5.40 -3.54
C VAL A 81 14.87 4.73 -4.91
N ARG A 82 15.58 5.26 -5.91
CA ARG A 82 15.58 4.71 -7.27
C ARG A 82 16.33 3.39 -7.37
N ALA A 83 17.45 3.26 -6.66
CA ALA A 83 18.33 2.11 -6.81
C ALA A 83 17.90 0.90 -5.96
N LEU A 84 17.23 1.11 -4.82
CA LEU A 84 16.88 0.05 -3.87
C LEU A 84 15.41 0.07 -3.44
N ALA A 85 14.89 1.22 -2.99
CA ALA A 85 13.60 1.24 -2.30
C ALA A 85 12.41 0.96 -3.24
N LEU A 86 12.44 1.43 -4.49
CA LEU A 86 11.40 1.13 -5.49
C LEU A 86 11.57 -0.29 -6.10
N PRO A 87 12.77 -0.71 -6.55
CA PRO A 87 12.90 -1.98 -7.26
C PRO A 87 12.61 -3.22 -6.38
N VAL A 88 13.09 -3.24 -5.13
CA VAL A 88 12.95 -4.40 -4.24
C VAL A 88 11.49 -4.83 -4.06
N PRO A 89 10.55 -3.98 -3.60
CA PRO A 89 9.16 -4.39 -3.45
C PRO A 89 8.47 -4.66 -4.78
N SER A 90 8.85 -3.98 -5.86
CA SER A 90 8.31 -4.25 -7.21
C SER A 90 8.62 -5.68 -7.66
N LEU A 91 9.88 -6.11 -7.52
CA LEU A 91 10.33 -7.44 -7.87
C LEU A 91 9.66 -8.52 -7.01
N VAL A 92 9.52 -8.25 -5.70
CA VAL A 92 8.88 -9.18 -4.76
C VAL A 92 7.39 -9.36 -5.09
N ILE A 93 6.65 -8.28 -5.37
CA ILE A 93 5.22 -8.39 -5.70
C ILE A 93 5.00 -9.02 -7.08
N CYS A 94 5.84 -8.70 -8.07
CA CYS A 94 5.81 -9.35 -9.39
C CYS A 94 5.99 -10.87 -9.27
N ARG A 95 6.98 -11.30 -8.47
CA ARG A 95 7.21 -12.72 -8.18
C ARG A 95 6.01 -13.37 -7.51
N LEU A 96 5.40 -12.71 -6.52
CA LEU A 96 4.21 -13.25 -5.83
C LEU A 96 3.03 -13.43 -6.81
N LEU A 97 2.83 -12.47 -7.70
CA LEU A 97 1.74 -12.49 -8.67
C LEU A 97 1.95 -13.52 -9.80
N GLY A 98 3.18 -13.95 -10.05
CA GLY A 98 3.52 -14.80 -11.20
C GLY A 98 3.78 -13.98 -12.48
N VAL A 99 4.21 -12.74 -12.32
CA VAL A 99 4.64 -11.88 -13.42
C VAL A 99 6.06 -12.30 -13.86
N PRO A 100 6.31 -12.54 -15.16
CA PRO A 100 7.65 -12.88 -15.66
C PRO A 100 8.68 -11.78 -15.36
N TYR A 101 9.91 -12.18 -15.04
CA TYR A 101 10.96 -11.27 -14.60
C TYR A 101 11.23 -10.17 -15.62
N GLU A 102 11.32 -10.49 -16.91
CA GLU A 102 11.55 -9.53 -18.02
C GLU A 102 10.58 -8.34 -18.05
N ASN A 103 9.40 -8.44 -17.44
CA ASN A 103 8.41 -7.35 -17.41
C ASN A 103 8.49 -6.46 -16.15
N HIS A 104 9.40 -6.73 -15.21
CA HIS A 104 9.45 -6.00 -13.93
C HIS A 104 9.65 -4.48 -14.11
N ALA A 105 10.47 -4.06 -15.08
CA ALA A 105 10.75 -2.65 -15.35
C ALA A 105 9.48 -1.90 -15.79
N PHE A 106 8.65 -2.55 -16.62
CA PHE A 106 7.35 -2.01 -17.02
C PHE A 106 6.43 -1.78 -15.80
N PHE A 107 6.35 -2.77 -14.91
CA PHE A 107 5.56 -2.65 -13.69
C PHE A 107 6.09 -1.56 -12.76
N GLU A 108 7.39 -1.52 -12.52
CA GLU A 108 8.02 -0.51 -11.67
C GLU A 108 7.75 0.91 -12.20
N GLU A 109 7.93 1.13 -13.50
CA GLU A 109 7.70 2.43 -14.13
C GLU A 109 6.25 2.88 -13.96
N ARG A 110 5.28 2.00 -14.21
CA ARG A 110 3.85 2.33 -14.12
C ARG A 110 3.37 2.44 -12.68
N ALA A 111 3.88 1.62 -11.77
CA ALA A 111 3.53 1.67 -10.35
C ALA A 111 4.09 2.90 -9.63
N ARG A 112 5.17 3.50 -10.15
CA ARG A 112 5.71 4.76 -9.63
C ARG A 112 4.84 5.97 -9.98
N VAL A 113 4.15 5.96 -11.12
CA VAL A 113 3.37 7.12 -11.60
C VAL A 113 2.33 7.59 -10.57
N PRO A 114 1.47 6.73 -9.98
CA PRO A 114 0.50 7.17 -8.97
C PRO A 114 1.12 7.70 -7.67
N LEU A 115 2.40 7.39 -7.41
CA LEU A 115 3.11 7.75 -6.19
C LEU A 115 3.90 9.06 -6.32
N ALA A 116 4.21 9.49 -7.56
CA ALA A 116 5.02 10.66 -7.79
C ALA A 116 4.23 11.97 -7.55
N ALA A 117 4.83 12.88 -6.78
CA ALA A 117 4.21 14.15 -6.33
C ALA A 117 3.83 15.14 -7.46
N GLY A 118 4.17 14.85 -8.71
CA GLY A 118 3.86 15.68 -9.89
C GLY A 118 3.00 15.01 -10.95
N SER A 119 2.52 13.78 -10.73
CA SER A 119 1.75 13.06 -11.74
C SER A 119 0.35 13.66 -11.92
N GLY A 120 0.05 14.08 -13.14
CA GLY A 120 -1.27 14.57 -13.53
C GLY A 120 -2.29 13.43 -13.72
N PRO A 121 -3.60 13.73 -13.69
CA PRO A 121 -4.66 12.72 -13.85
C PRO A 121 -4.53 11.86 -15.11
N THR A 122 -4.13 12.46 -16.24
CA THR A 122 -3.93 11.76 -17.51
C THR A 122 -2.78 10.76 -17.45
N GLN A 123 -1.68 11.09 -16.78
CA GLN A 123 -0.54 10.18 -16.62
C GLN A 123 -0.93 8.98 -15.75
N ILE A 124 -1.64 9.24 -14.65
CA ILE A 124 -2.15 8.19 -13.75
C ILE A 124 -3.10 7.25 -14.49
N ARG A 125 -4.03 7.79 -15.30
CA ARG A 125 -4.95 6.99 -16.11
C ARG A 125 -4.20 6.11 -17.11
N ARG A 126 -3.25 6.67 -17.88
CA ARG A 126 -2.42 5.89 -18.82
C ARG A 126 -1.62 4.79 -18.12
N ALA A 127 -1.04 5.07 -16.96
CA ALA A 127 -0.32 4.05 -16.19
C ALA A 127 -1.25 2.91 -15.74
N PHE A 128 -2.49 3.24 -15.36
CA PHE A 128 -3.50 2.25 -15.02
C PHE A 128 -3.94 1.43 -16.24
N ASP A 129 -4.29 2.09 -17.34
CA ASP A 129 -4.78 1.41 -18.55
C ASP A 129 -3.74 0.42 -19.07
N ASP A 130 -2.47 0.81 -19.10
CA ASP A 130 -1.39 -0.08 -19.57
C ASP A 130 -1.17 -1.27 -18.63
N LEU A 131 -1.27 -1.07 -17.31
CA LEU A 131 -1.23 -2.18 -16.33
C LEU A 131 -2.45 -3.11 -16.46
N HIS A 132 -3.63 -2.54 -16.75
CA HIS A 132 -4.87 -3.31 -16.91
C HIS A 132 -4.79 -4.22 -18.15
N VAL A 133 -4.38 -3.65 -19.30
CA VAL A 133 -4.15 -4.41 -20.54
C VAL A 133 -3.14 -5.53 -20.31
N TYR A 134 -1.98 -5.21 -19.74
CA TYR A 134 -0.96 -6.22 -19.47
C TYR A 134 -1.47 -7.36 -18.58
N LEU A 135 -2.16 -7.03 -17.48
CA LEU A 135 -2.69 -8.04 -16.57
C LEU A 135 -3.82 -8.84 -17.22
N GLY A 136 -4.59 -8.23 -18.11
CA GLY A 136 -5.54 -8.93 -18.97
C GLY A 136 -4.87 -10.00 -19.82
N ASP A 137 -3.76 -9.67 -20.48
CA ASP A 137 -2.99 -10.63 -21.26
C ASP A 137 -2.36 -11.72 -20.38
N LEU A 138 -1.83 -11.34 -19.22
CA LEU A 138 -1.24 -12.29 -18.28
C LEU A 138 -2.29 -13.29 -17.77
N VAL A 139 -3.50 -12.83 -17.44
CA VAL A 139 -4.60 -13.71 -17.04
C VAL A 139 -4.95 -14.68 -18.16
N ALA A 140 -5.01 -14.24 -19.42
CA ALA A 140 -5.22 -15.13 -20.58
C ALA A 140 -4.14 -16.22 -20.66
N ARG A 141 -2.88 -15.83 -20.47
CA ARG A 141 -1.77 -16.78 -20.48
C ARG A 141 -1.88 -17.77 -19.33
N LYS A 142 -2.26 -17.32 -18.13
CA LYS A 142 -2.43 -18.20 -16.95
C LYS A 142 -3.65 -19.13 -17.06
N GLU A 143 -4.66 -18.78 -17.85
CA GLU A 143 -5.76 -19.70 -18.19
C GLU A 143 -5.28 -20.87 -19.06
N ALA A 144 -4.34 -20.61 -19.97
CA ALA A 144 -3.78 -21.62 -20.86
C ALA A 144 -2.62 -22.42 -20.22
N ASP A 145 -1.74 -21.74 -19.47
CA ASP A 145 -0.52 -22.30 -18.87
C ASP A 145 -0.33 -21.73 -17.44
N PRO A 146 -0.99 -22.33 -16.43
CA PRO A 146 -0.92 -21.86 -15.05
C PRO A 146 0.44 -22.19 -14.40
N ASP A 147 0.95 -21.26 -13.61
CA ASP A 147 2.14 -21.43 -12.77
C ASP A 147 1.78 -21.45 -11.26
N ASP A 148 2.80 -21.43 -10.40
CA ASP A 148 2.62 -21.38 -8.94
C ASP A 148 2.30 -19.98 -8.38
N GLY A 149 2.16 -18.98 -9.26
CA GLY A 149 1.87 -17.59 -8.92
C GLY A 149 0.46 -17.39 -8.36
N LEU A 150 0.26 -16.26 -7.66
CA LEU A 150 -1.03 -15.93 -7.07
C LEU A 150 -2.12 -15.80 -8.13
N ILE A 151 -1.83 -15.19 -9.29
CA ILE A 151 -2.80 -15.01 -10.38
C ILE A 151 -3.29 -16.36 -10.90
N SER A 152 -2.39 -17.30 -11.17
CA SER A 152 -2.73 -18.66 -11.57
C SER A 152 -3.62 -19.35 -10.54
N GLY A 153 -3.34 -19.13 -9.24
CA GLY A 153 -4.18 -19.63 -8.15
C GLY A 153 -5.58 -19.00 -8.06
N LEU A 154 -5.76 -17.75 -8.54
CA LEU A 154 -7.09 -17.12 -8.66
C LEU A 154 -7.82 -17.62 -9.90
N VAL A 155 -7.11 -17.75 -11.03
CA VAL A 155 -7.65 -18.26 -12.29
C VAL A 155 -8.18 -19.68 -12.11
N THR A 156 -7.32 -20.59 -11.65
CA THR A 156 -7.65 -22.02 -11.54
C THR A 156 -8.74 -22.34 -10.53
N ARG A 157 -8.89 -21.54 -9.47
CA ARG A 157 -9.83 -21.82 -8.37
C ARG A 157 -11.08 -20.96 -8.34
N HIS A 158 -11.04 -19.77 -8.93
CA HIS A 158 -12.13 -18.80 -8.81
C HIS A 158 -12.62 -18.28 -10.15
N LEU A 159 -11.77 -18.21 -11.19
CA LEU A 159 -12.27 -17.90 -12.53
C LEU A 159 -12.96 -19.12 -13.15
N ALA A 160 -12.34 -20.30 -13.01
CA ALA A 160 -12.84 -21.54 -13.59
C ALA A 160 -14.19 -22.02 -13.00
N ASP A 161 -14.48 -21.74 -11.73
CA ASP A 161 -15.74 -22.10 -11.06
C ASP A 161 -16.82 -21.01 -11.11
N GLY A 162 -16.52 -19.89 -11.79
CA GLY A 162 -17.41 -18.72 -11.88
C GLY A 162 -17.45 -17.85 -10.62
N GLY A 163 -16.62 -18.13 -9.60
CA GLY A 163 -16.54 -17.35 -8.37
C GLY A 163 -15.94 -15.95 -8.55
N MET A 164 -15.18 -15.70 -9.62
CA MET A 164 -14.61 -14.41 -10.01
C MET A 164 -14.77 -14.24 -11.51
N THR A 165 -15.11 -13.03 -11.94
CA THR A 165 -15.00 -12.67 -13.36
C THR A 165 -13.53 -12.41 -13.72
N ARG A 166 -13.20 -12.45 -15.01
CA ARG A 166 -11.86 -12.06 -15.50
C ARG A 166 -11.45 -10.68 -14.97
N GLU A 167 -12.38 -9.73 -15.00
CA GLU A 167 -12.19 -8.38 -14.48
C GLU A 167 -11.92 -8.36 -12.96
N ASP A 168 -12.52 -9.26 -12.17
CA ASP A 168 -12.21 -9.36 -10.74
C ASP A 168 -10.76 -9.79 -10.52
N VAL A 169 -10.25 -10.72 -11.33
CA VAL A 169 -8.86 -11.19 -11.23
C VAL A 169 -7.88 -10.08 -11.63
N ILE A 170 -8.16 -9.35 -12.71
CA ILE A 170 -7.33 -8.23 -13.18
C ILE A 170 -7.28 -7.14 -12.12
N THR A 171 -8.43 -6.63 -11.68
CA THR A 171 -8.51 -5.52 -10.71
C THR A 171 -7.94 -5.92 -9.35
N THR A 172 -8.09 -7.17 -8.91
CA THR A 172 -7.43 -7.70 -7.72
C THR A 172 -5.91 -7.71 -7.87
N SER A 173 -5.40 -8.17 -9.02
CA SER A 173 -3.96 -8.21 -9.30
C SER A 173 -3.35 -6.81 -9.34
N MET A 174 -4.04 -5.86 -9.97
CA MET A 174 -3.67 -4.44 -9.98
C MET A 174 -3.62 -3.86 -8.57
N MET A 175 -4.66 -4.11 -7.76
CA MET A 175 -4.74 -3.64 -6.39
C MET A 175 -3.58 -4.17 -5.55
N LEU A 176 -3.28 -5.47 -5.63
CA LEU A 176 -2.18 -6.10 -4.91
C LEU A 176 -0.82 -5.51 -5.33
N HIS A 177 -0.64 -5.28 -6.63
CA HIS A 177 0.57 -4.67 -7.16
C HIS A 177 0.78 -3.25 -6.59
N LEU A 178 -0.22 -2.38 -6.71
CA LEU A 178 -0.15 -1.00 -6.23
C LEU A 178 0.01 -0.92 -4.70
N ALA A 179 -0.70 -1.77 -3.96
CA ALA A 179 -0.66 -1.78 -2.51
C ALA A 179 0.69 -2.27 -1.95
N GLY A 180 1.29 -3.29 -2.58
CA GLY A 180 2.54 -3.90 -2.13
C GLY A 180 3.81 -3.11 -2.51
N HIS A 181 3.72 -2.28 -3.56
CA HIS A 181 4.86 -1.54 -4.09
C HIS A 181 5.20 -0.28 -3.25
N GLY A 182 4.32 0.72 -3.30
CA GLY A 182 4.65 2.06 -2.78
C GLY A 182 4.81 2.12 -1.27
N THR A 183 3.99 1.36 -0.53
CA THR A 183 4.06 1.33 0.94
C THR A 183 5.40 0.80 1.42
N THR A 184 5.80 -0.37 0.91
CA THR A 184 7.08 -0.99 1.25
C THR A 184 8.26 -0.12 0.81
N ALA A 185 8.19 0.51 -0.37
CA ALA A 185 9.23 1.41 -0.84
C ALA A 185 9.43 2.61 0.10
N HIS A 186 8.33 3.25 0.53
CA HIS A 186 8.40 4.34 1.50
C HIS A 186 8.94 3.87 2.86
N MET A 187 8.56 2.67 3.32
CA MET A 187 9.12 2.11 4.56
C MET A 187 10.63 1.91 4.47
N ILE A 188 11.15 1.37 3.37
CA ILE A 188 12.60 1.18 3.17
C ILE A 188 13.32 2.54 3.19
N ALA A 189 12.84 3.49 2.40
CA ALA A 189 13.46 4.81 2.30
C ALA A 189 13.45 5.56 3.64
N LEU A 190 12.28 5.67 4.28
CA LEU A 190 12.13 6.39 5.54
C LEU A 190 12.82 5.70 6.72
N SER A 191 12.82 4.36 6.75
CA SER A 191 13.57 3.61 7.78
C SER A 191 15.06 3.85 7.66
N THR A 192 15.58 3.92 6.43
CA THR A 192 16.99 4.20 6.20
C THR A 192 17.35 5.60 6.70
N VAL A 193 16.55 6.62 6.37
CA VAL A 193 16.74 7.99 6.89
C VAL A 193 16.68 7.99 8.41
N ALA A 194 15.66 7.38 9.02
CA ALA A 194 15.50 7.33 10.47
C ALA A 194 16.70 6.69 11.18
N LEU A 195 17.29 5.64 10.60
CA LEU A 195 18.48 4.99 11.16
C LEU A 195 19.75 5.84 10.99
N LEU A 196 19.91 6.51 9.84
CA LEU A 196 21.04 7.41 9.58
C LEU A 196 21.03 8.65 10.49
N GLU A 197 19.83 9.17 10.81
CA GLU A 197 19.64 10.25 11.77
C GLU A 197 19.84 9.81 13.24
N ASN A 198 19.88 8.49 13.51
CA ASN A 198 20.05 7.90 14.84
C ASN A 198 21.25 6.93 14.89
N PRO A 199 22.49 7.44 14.74
CA PRO A 199 23.68 6.59 14.56
C PRO A 199 23.94 5.62 15.72
N GLY A 200 23.57 5.97 16.96
CA GLY A 200 23.68 5.05 18.10
C GLY A 200 22.77 3.83 17.98
N ARG A 201 21.56 4.00 17.42
CA ARG A 201 20.64 2.89 17.15
C ARG A 201 21.14 2.05 15.98
N LEU A 202 21.63 2.68 14.93
CA LEU A 202 22.25 1.98 13.79
C LEU A 202 23.48 1.16 14.22
N ALA A 203 24.33 1.71 15.09
CA ALA A 203 25.49 1.00 15.63
C ALA A 203 25.06 -0.24 16.45
N ALA A 204 24.04 -0.12 17.30
CA ALA A 204 23.50 -1.25 18.05
C ALA A 204 22.96 -2.37 17.13
N LEU A 205 22.23 -2.00 16.06
CA LEU A 205 21.72 -2.97 15.09
C LEU A 205 22.81 -3.67 14.28
N ARG A 206 23.91 -2.96 13.99
CA ARG A 206 25.09 -3.53 13.31
C ARG A 206 25.85 -4.49 14.23
N ALA A 207 25.93 -4.19 15.52
CA ALA A 207 26.60 -5.04 16.51
C ALA A 207 25.78 -6.30 16.85
N ASP A 208 24.45 -6.19 16.85
CA ASP A 208 23.54 -7.32 17.13
C ASP A 208 22.36 -7.37 16.14
N PRO A 209 22.50 -8.13 15.04
CA PRO A 209 21.42 -8.36 14.07
C PRO A 209 20.18 -9.04 14.67
N GLY A 210 20.28 -9.66 15.84
CA GLY A 210 19.15 -10.24 16.57
C GLY A 210 18.09 -9.21 16.98
N LEU A 211 18.45 -7.93 16.99
CA LEU A 211 17.56 -6.80 17.29
C LEU A 211 16.69 -6.38 16.08
N LEU A 212 17.01 -6.81 14.86
CA LEU A 212 16.32 -6.38 13.63
C LEU A 212 14.80 -6.64 13.65
N PRO A 213 14.27 -7.79 14.10
CA PRO A 213 12.82 -8.01 14.14
C PRO A 213 12.09 -6.96 14.99
N GLY A 214 12.61 -6.65 16.18
CA GLY A 214 12.03 -5.63 17.06
C GLY A 214 12.17 -4.22 16.48
N ALA A 215 13.28 -3.93 15.81
CA ALA A 215 13.50 -2.64 15.16
C ALA A 215 12.54 -2.41 14.00
N VAL A 216 12.23 -3.45 13.20
CA VAL A 216 11.26 -3.35 12.10
C VAL A 216 9.87 -3.00 12.63
N GLU A 217 9.41 -3.68 13.69
CA GLU A 217 8.12 -3.36 14.33
C GLU A 217 8.08 -1.92 14.87
N GLU A 218 9.17 -1.47 15.48
CA GLU A 218 9.28 -0.11 16.00
C GLU A 218 9.32 0.95 14.88
N LEU A 219 10.00 0.68 13.78
CA LEU A 219 10.02 1.56 12.59
C LEU A 219 8.64 1.65 11.94
N LEU A 220 7.91 0.53 11.84
CA LEU A 220 6.53 0.50 11.36
C LEU A 220 5.61 1.36 12.24
N ARG A 221 5.75 1.26 13.56
CA ARG A 221 5.01 2.10 14.52
C ARG A 221 5.37 3.58 14.40
N TYR A 222 6.67 3.88 14.31
CA TYR A 222 7.20 5.24 14.32
C TYR A 222 6.86 6.01 13.04
N LEU A 223 7.04 5.40 11.88
CA LEU A 223 6.90 6.05 10.58
C LEU A 223 5.45 6.12 10.09
N ASN A 224 4.61 5.13 10.44
CA ASN A 224 3.18 5.08 10.14
C ASN A 224 2.79 5.64 8.75
N ILE A 225 3.37 5.07 7.69
CA ILE A 225 3.25 5.59 6.31
C ILE A 225 1.83 5.55 5.72
N ALA A 226 0.89 4.85 6.36
CA ALA A 226 -0.50 4.74 5.95
C ALA A 226 -1.43 5.37 6.99
N ASP A 227 -1.06 6.56 7.48
CA ASP A 227 -1.80 7.28 8.51
C ASP A 227 -3.20 7.72 8.04
N ARG A 228 -3.36 8.03 6.76
CA ARG A 228 -4.59 8.58 6.15
C ARG A 228 -5.33 7.59 5.27
N VAL A 229 -6.27 6.86 5.87
CA VAL A 229 -7.23 6.03 5.13
C VAL A 229 -8.59 6.74 5.13
N PRO A 230 -9.03 7.34 4.00
CA PRO A 230 -10.30 8.05 3.95
C PRO A 230 -11.48 7.06 4.01
N ALA A 231 -12.50 7.42 4.80
CA ALA A 231 -13.76 6.69 4.88
C ALA A 231 -14.93 7.68 5.00
N ARG A 232 -16.07 7.34 4.40
CA ARG A 232 -17.30 8.14 4.50
C ARG A 232 -18.19 7.63 5.63
N SER A 233 -18.71 8.50 6.50
CA SER A 233 -19.78 8.09 7.42
C SER A 233 -21.13 8.03 6.70
N ALA A 234 -21.85 6.91 6.82
CA ALA A 234 -23.16 6.73 6.20
C ALA A 234 -24.29 7.44 6.99
N SER A 235 -24.07 7.74 8.27
CA SER A 235 -25.04 8.44 9.11
C SER A 235 -24.34 9.51 9.94
N GLY A 236 -25.07 10.56 10.31
CA GLY A 236 -24.62 11.46 11.36
C GLY A 236 -24.53 10.67 12.65
N ARG A 237 -23.34 10.62 13.26
CA ARG A 237 -23.13 9.95 14.54
C ARG A 237 -22.33 10.87 15.43
N THR A 238 -22.44 10.70 16.73
CA THR A 238 -21.47 11.21 17.69
C THR A 238 -20.56 10.07 18.09
N TRP A 239 -19.25 10.25 18.01
CA TRP A 239 -18.28 9.27 18.49
C TRP A 239 -17.29 9.95 19.42
N ARG A 240 -17.21 9.48 20.68
CA ARG A 240 -16.38 10.06 21.74
C ARG A 240 -16.51 11.59 21.88
N GLY A 241 -17.74 12.11 21.83
CA GLY A 241 -18.02 13.54 21.99
C GLY A 241 -17.85 14.40 20.73
N TRP A 242 -17.35 13.84 19.62
CA TRP A 242 -17.29 14.50 18.32
C TRP A 242 -18.59 14.27 17.56
N SER A 243 -19.24 15.33 17.08
CA SER A 243 -20.46 15.24 16.27
C SER A 243 -20.14 15.30 14.78
N TRP A 244 -20.60 14.29 14.04
CA TRP A 244 -20.43 14.16 12.60
C TRP A 244 -21.77 14.47 11.92
N ARG A 245 -21.87 15.55 11.13
CA ARG A 245 -23.11 15.90 10.39
C ARG A 245 -23.21 15.13 9.06
N SER A 246 -24.42 14.68 8.73
CA SER A 246 -24.73 13.74 7.63
C SER A 246 -24.64 14.33 6.22
N SER A 247 -24.55 15.65 6.06
CA SER A 247 -24.39 16.28 4.75
C SER A 247 -22.98 16.86 4.61
N SER A 248 -22.18 16.29 3.70
CA SER A 248 -20.85 16.77 3.27
C SER A 248 -19.63 16.57 4.20
N ALA A 249 -19.75 15.83 5.30
CA ALA A 249 -18.60 15.60 6.19
C ALA A 249 -17.52 14.70 5.54
N ARG A 250 -16.52 15.35 4.94
CA ARG A 250 -15.27 14.78 4.43
C ARG A 250 -14.40 14.34 5.61
N CYS A 251 -14.21 13.03 5.78
CA CYS A 251 -13.25 12.48 6.73
C CYS A 251 -12.04 11.89 6.01
N SER A 252 -10.93 12.64 5.98
CA SER A 252 -9.61 12.02 5.98
C SER A 252 -9.33 11.59 7.42
N GLY A 253 -9.62 10.34 7.75
CA GLY A 253 -9.18 9.76 9.00
C GLY A 253 -7.65 9.63 8.94
N ALA A 254 -6.92 10.56 9.56
CA ALA A 254 -5.68 10.16 10.19
C ALA A 254 -6.10 9.18 11.29
N PHE A 255 -5.56 7.96 11.37
CA PHE A 255 -5.73 7.14 12.58
C PHE A 255 -5.08 7.92 13.74
N PRO A 256 -5.83 8.66 14.58
CA PRO A 256 -5.20 9.50 15.58
C PRO A 256 -4.93 8.57 16.76
N GLY A 257 -3.68 8.11 16.88
CA GLY A 257 -3.20 7.49 18.12
C GLY A 257 -2.90 5.99 18.10
N CYS A 258 -2.75 5.34 16.94
CA CYS A 258 -2.20 3.97 16.93
C CYS A 258 -0.67 3.96 17.11
N GLY A 259 0.04 4.95 16.56
CA GLY A 259 1.51 5.01 16.63
C GLY A 259 2.05 5.75 17.86
N CYS A 260 1.47 6.87 18.27
CA CYS A 260 2.05 7.78 19.28
C CYS A 260 1.09 8.19 20.43
N PRO A 261 0.44 7.27 21.16
CA PRO A 261 -0.21 7.64 22.41
C PRO A 261 0.86 7.76 23.51
N SER A 262 1.05 8.97 24.06
CA SER A 262 1.90 9.25 25.24
C SER A 262 1.58 8.39 26.47
N ARG A 263 0.47 7.65 26.47
CA ARG A 263 0.07 6.68 27.50
C ARG A 263 0.56 5.25 27.28
N ARG A 264 1.14 4.89 26.12
CA ARG A 264 1.61 3.50 25.85
C ARG A 264 3.13 3.35 25.71
N THR A 265 3.87 4.43 25.53
CA THR A 265 5.33 4.39 25.36
C THR A 265 6.00 5.49 26.18
N SER A 266 7.08 5.15 26.89
CA SER A 266 7.85 6.06 27.75
C SER A 266 8.86 6.97 27.01
N SER A 267 8.91 6.94 25.67
CA SER A 267 9.87 7.72 24.87
C SER A 267 9.29 9.06 24.40
N PRO A 268 9.99 10.21 24.53
CA PRO A 268 9.43 11.54 24.28
C PRO A 268 9.51 12.04 22.83
N VAL A 269 9.96 11.23 21.87
CA VAL A 269 10.23 11.71 20.51
C VAL A 269 9.04 11.45 19.58
N CYS A 270 8.06 12.36 19.59
CA CYS A 270 7.06 12.46 18.52
C CYS A 270 7.42 13.69 17.66
N PRO A 271 7.70 13.54 16.35
CA PRO A 271 8.12 14.65 15.51
C PRO A 271 7.00 15.69 15.32
N ARG A 272 7.36 16.99 15.32
CA ARG A 272 6.43 18.14 15.34
C ARG A 272 5.37 18.15 14.22
N TRP A 273 5.61 17.49 13.08
CA TRP A 273 4.66 17.43 11.97
C TRP A 273 3.45 16.50 12.24
N ALA A 274 3.55 15.57 13.20
CA ALA A 274 2.46 14.67 13.58
C ALA A 274 1.28 15.39 14.27
N CYS A 275 1.47 16.63 14.73
CA CYS A 275 0.44 17.42 15.42
C CYS A 275 -0.28 18.44 14.54
N THR A 276 0.09 18.61 13.26
CA THR A 276 -0.44 19.70 12.41
C THR A 276 -1.64 19.26 11.57
N ALA A 277 -2.66 18.69 12.20
CA ALA A 277 -3.90 18.29 11.51
C ALA A 277 -5.14 18.67 12.31
N CYS A 278 -5.44 19.98 12.36
CA CYS A 278 -6.79 20.53 12.60
C CYS A 278 -6.77 22.07 12.46
N THR A 279 -6.57 22.61 11.26
CA THR A 279 -6.98 24.00 10.99
C THR A 279 -8.41 24.00 10.48
N ASN A 280 -9.34 23.86 11.42
CA ASN A 280 -10.65 24.48 11.38
C ASN A 280 -11.13 24.54 12.83
N SER A 281 -10.98 25.72 13.44
CA SER A 281 -11.39 26.00 14.82
C SER A 281 -12.85 25.58 15.04
N PRO A 282 -13.15 24.68 15.99
CA PRO A 282 -14.53 24.45 16.41
C PRO A 282 -14.96 25.61 17.30
N SER A 283 -15.96 26.37 16.87
CA SER A 283 -16.66 27.30 17.77
C SER A 283 -17.37 26.49 18.86
N ARG A 284 -16.95 26.69 20.12
CA ARG A 284 -17.65 26.14 21.29
C ARG A 284 -18.96 26.91 21.47
N GLY A 285 -20.08 26.33 21.03
CA GLY A 285 -21.40 26.80 21.44
C GLY A 285 -21.57 26.63 22.94
N ARG A 286 -21.71 27.73 23.68
CA ARG A 286 -22.17 27.71 25.07
C ARG A 286 -23.65 27.32 25.06
N ARG A 287 -24.02 26.36 25.90
CA ARG A 287 -25.42 26.10 26.25
C ARG A 287 -25.89 27.26 27.15
N SER A 288 -26.94 27.95 26.73
CA SER A 288 -27.87 28.68 27.60
C SER A 288 -28.99 27.74 27.99
#